data_AF-A0A6L6LCB1-F1
#
_entry.id   AF-A0A6L6LCB1-F1
#
_cell.length_a   1.000
_cell.length_b   1.000
_cell.length_c   1.000
_cell.angle_alpha   90.00
_cell.angle_beta   90.00
_cell.angle_gamma   90.00
#
_symmetry.space_group_name_H-M   'P 1'
#
loop_
_entity.id
_entity.type
_entity.pdbx_description
1 polymer ?
#
loop_
_entity_poly.entity_id
_entity_poly.type
_entity_poly.pdbx_seq_one_letter_code
_entity_poly.pdbx_strand_id
1 'polypeptide(L)' 'MGKIVEKKILPEYFNEVIHDRKKFEIRKDEDNLQIGDAVVLREWDREKYTGRETGIRIIYILRDAPEYGLMPGYIIFGW' A
#
# COMPACT_ATOMS: atom_id res chain seq x y z
N MET A 1 -6.06 8.20 16.78
CA MET A 1 -4.89 8.36 15.89
C MET A 1 -4.75 7.05 15.12
N GLY A 2 -4.77 7.07 13.79
CA GLY A 2 -4.56 5.85 12.99
C GLY A 2 -3.14 5.33 13.15
N LYS A 3 -2.92 4.02 12.98
CA LYS A 3 -1.56 3.48 13.02
C LYS A 3 -0.80 3.87 11.76
N ILE A 4 0.53 3.92 11.87
CA ILE A 4 1.43 4.16 10.73
C ILE A 4 2.22 2.87 10.50
N VAL A 5 2.21 2.38 9.26
CA VAL A 5 2.94 1.17 8.84
C VAL A 5 3.88 1.51 7.70
N GLU A 6 5.09 0.99 7.70
CA GLU A 6 6.05 1.17 6.61
C GLU A 6 6.05 -0.04 5.68
N LYS A 7 6.03 0.19 4.37
CA LYS A 7 6.12 -0.88 3.35
C LYS A 7 7.08 -0.50 2.24
N LYS A 8 7.81 -1.49 1.73
CA LYS A 8 8.63 -1.37 0.52
C LYS A 8 7.75 -1.27 -0.73
N ILE A 9 8.20 -0.50 -1.71
CA ILE A 9 7.61 -0.41 -3.05
C ILE A 9 8.73 -0.29 -4.09
N LEU A 10 8.59 -0.95 -5.24
CA LEU A 10 9.59 -0.87 -6.31
C LEU A 10 9.53 0.49 -7.03
N PRO A 11 10.62 0.97 -7.65
CA PRO A 11 10.67 2.28 -8.28
C PRO A 11 9.59 2.53 -9.35
N GLU A 12 9.25 1.49 -10.11
CA GLU A 12 8.19 1.56 -11.14
C GLU A 12 6.84 1.95 -10.51
N TYR A 13 6.42 1.26 -9.44
CA TYR A 13 5.16 1.55 -8.77
C TYR A 13 5.23 2.81 -7.90
N PHE A 14 6.40 3.11 -7.30
CA PHE A 14 6.59 4.34 -6.55
C PHE A 14 6.33 5.56 -7.43
N ASN A 15 6.87 5.55 -8.66
CA ASN A 15 6.61 6.60 -9.62
C ASN A 15 5.12 6.68 -10.00
N GLU A 16 4.41 5.57 -10.16
CA GLU A 16 2.96 5.61 -10.39
C GLU A 16 2.18 6.25 -9.22
N VAL A 17 2.61 6.00 -7.97
CA VAL A 17 1.99 6.57 -6.77
C VAL A 17 2.24 8.08 -6.68
N ILE A 18 3.50 8.53 -6.80
CA ILE A 18 3.83 9.95 -6.62
C ILE A 18 3.37 10.85 -7.78
N HIS A 19 3.07 10.26 -8.94
CA HIS A 19 2.45 10.96 -10.06
C HIS A 19 0.93 10.77 -10.11
N ASP A 20 0.31 10.35 -9.00
CA ASP A 20 -1.15 10.27 -8.84
C ASP A 20 -1.86 9.24 -9.74
N ARG A 21 -1.12 8.38 -10.46
CA ARG A 21 -1.72 7.40 -11.40
C ARG A 21 -2.20 6.12 -10.72
N LYS A 22 -1.51 5.70 -9.65
CA LYS A 22 -1.85 4.52 -8.85
C LYS A 22 -2.37 4.94 -7.48
N LYS A 23 -3.65 4.65 -7.22
CA LYS A 23 -4.40 5.02 -6.00
C LYS A 23 -4.81 3.85 -5.12
N PHE A 24 -4.11 2.73 -5.26
CA PHE A 24 -4.37 1.54 -4.48
C PHE A 24 -3.11 0.69 -4.33
N GLU A 25 -3.09 -0.17 -3.32
CA GLU A 25 -2.10 -1.23 -3.10
C GLU A 25 -2.81 -2.57 -2.93
N ILE A 26 -2.13 -3.66 -3.31
CA ILE A 26 -2.57 -5.03 -3.02
C ILE A 26 -1.51 -5.66 -2.12
N ARG A 27 -1.87 -6.11 -0.92
CA ARG A 27 -0.93 -6.60 0.10
C ARG A 27 -1.55 -7.74 0.89
N LYS A 28 -0.72 -8.57 1.54
CA LYS A 28 -1.19 -9.52 2.56
C LYS A 28 -1.75 -8.74 3.75
N ASP A 29 -2.83 -9.23 4.35
CA ASP A 29 -3.51 -8.59 5.50
C ASP A 29 -2.82 -8.91 6.84
N GLU A 30 -1.53 -8.62 6.95
CA GLU A 30 -0.74 -8.96 8.15
C GLU A 30 -0.74 -7.86 9.21
N ASP A 31 -0.99 -6.61 8.81
CA ASP A 31 -1.01 -5.46 9.72
C ASP A 31 -2.42 -5.07 10.18
N ASN A 32 -3.47 -5.79 9.72
CA ASN A 32 -4.86 -5.46 10.02
C ASN A 32 -5.19 -3.96 9.75
N LEU A 33 -4.81 -3.44 8.58
CA LEU A 33 -4.98 -2.03 8.20
C LEU A 33 -6.46 -1.60 8.27
N GLN A 34 -6.71 -0.37 8.75
CA GLN A 34 -8.05 0.20 8.91
C GLN A 34 -8.15 1.53 8.15
N ILE A 35 -9.39 1.95 7.85
CA ILE A 35 -9.63 3.30 7.33
C ILE A 35 -9.13 4.32 8.35
N GLY A 36 -8.39 5.33 7.86
CA GLY A 36 -7.74 6.34 8.69
C GLY A 36 -6.32 5.99 9.14
N ASP A 37 -5.86 4.74 8.96
CA ASP A 37 -4.43 4.40 9.09
C ASP A 37 -3.61 5.05 7.97
N ALA A 38 -2.30 5.14 8.18
CA ALA A 38 -1.35 5.61 7.18
C ALA A 38 -0.34 4.52 6.81
N VAL A 39 0.05 4.51 5.54
CA VAL A 39 1.15 3.68 5.04
C VAL A 39 2.24 4.60 4.50
N VAL A 40 3.47 4.41 4.96
CA VAL A 40 4.65 5.05 4.37
C VAL A 40 5.24 4.08 3.37
N LEU A 41 5.15 4.42 2.09
CA LEU A 41 5.72 3.66 0.99
C LEU A 41 7.16 4.13 0.79
N ARG A 42 8.11 3.24 1.06
CA ARG A 42 9.56 3.50 0.95
C ARG A 42 10.10 2.84 -0.31
N GLU A 43 10.66 3.63 -1.21
CA GLU A 43 11.19 3.13 -2.48
C GLU A 43 12.40 2.22 -2.25
N TRP A 44 12.34 1.02 -2.84
CA TRP A 44 13.33 -0.05 -2.70
C TRP A 44 13.71 -0.57 -4.08
N ASP A 45 14.97 -0.39 -4.49
CA ASP A 45 15.47 -0.72 -5.84
C ASP A 45 15.84 -2.21 -6.02
N ARG A 46 15.45 -3.07 -5.07
CA ARG A 46 15.83 -4.48 -4.89
C ARG A 46 17.14 -4.71 -4.13
N GLU A 47 18.00 -3.71 -4.01
CA GLU A 47 19.28 -3.81 -3.29
C GLU A 47 19.29 -2.95 -2.02
N LYS A 48 18.74 -1.73 -2.11
CA LYS A 48 18.73 -0.75 -1.03
C LYS A 48 17.49 0.15 -1.09
N TYR A 49 17.28 0.87 0.01
CA TYR A 49 16.37 2.00 0.01
C TYR A 49 17.03 3.15 -0.76
N THR A 50 16.28 3.79 -1.66
CA THR A 50 16.80 4.93 -2.45
C THR A 50 16.78 6.24 -1.65
N GLY A 51 16.03 6.27 -0.55
CA GLY A 51 15.77 7.46 0.27
C GLY A 51 14.47 8.18 -0.09
N ARG A 52 13.78 7.79 -1.17
CA ARG A 52 12.46 8.33 -1.52
C ARG A 52 11.37 7.62 -0.73
N GLU A 53 10.40 8.40 -0.25
CA GLU A 53 9.23 7.89 0.44
C GLU A 53 7.99 8.77 0.20
N THR A 54 6.81 8.19 0.40
CA THR A 54 5.54 8.94 0.38
C THR A 54 4.59 8.36 1.41
N GLY A 55 3.92 9.25 2.14
CA GLY A 55 2.86 8.89 3.08
C GLY A 55 1.50 8.90 2.39
N ILE A 56 0.72 7.84 2.57
CA ILE A 56 -0.66 7.74 2.10
C ILE A 56 -1.58 7.43 3.27
N ARG A 57 -2.78 8.02 3.25
CA ARG A 57 -3.81 7.77 4.26
C ARG A 57 -4.92 6.93 3.65
N ILE A 58 -5.24 5.82 4.29
CA ILE A 58 -6.21 4.87 3.77
C ILE A 58 -7.62 5.43 3.92
N ILE A 59 -8.35 5.50 2.79
CA ILE A 59 -9.78 5.90 2.76
C ILE A 59 -10.69 4.73 2.36
N TYR A 60 -10.13 3.67 1.80
CA TYR A 60 -10.88 2.50 1.33
C TYR A 60 -10.09 1.21 1.59
N ILE A 61 -10.80 0.15 1.98
CA ILE A 61 -10.25 -1.20 2.10
C ILE A 61 -11.27 -2.21 1.56
N LEU A 62 -10.81 -3.11 0.69
CA LEU A 62 -11.51 -4.31 0.27
C LEU A 62 -10.80 -5.54 0.83
N ARG A 63 -11.60 -6.39 1.48
CA ARG A 63 -11.23 -7.71 2.03
C ARG A 63 -12.20 -8.75 1.48
N ASP A 64 -11.82 -10.02 1.57
CA ASP A 64 -12.72 -11.15 1.38
C ASP A 64 -13.53 -11.09 0.08
N ALA A 65 -12.86 -10.81 -1.04
CA ALA A 65 -13.45 -10.69 -2.37
C ALA A 65 -12.90 -11.75 -3.38
N PRO A 66 -12.86 -13.05 -3.03
CA PRO A 66 -12.30 -14.09 -3.89
C PRO A 66 -13.05 -14.26 -5.22
N GLU A 67 -14.35 -13.95 -5.25
CA GLU A 67 -15.19 -14.01 -6.46
C GLU A 67 -14.75 -13.00 -7.54
N TYR A 68 -14.02 -11.94 -7.15
CA TYR A 68 -13.43 -10.95 -8.05
C TYR A 68 -11.92 -11.16 -8.24
N GLY A 69 -11.36 -12.28 -7.76
CA GLY A 69 -9.96 -12.64 -7.94
C GLY A 69 -9.00 -12.13 -6.85
N LEU A 70 -9.51 -11.57 -5.75
CA LEU A 70 -8.66 -11.23 -4.61
C LEU A 70 -8.23 -12.52 -3.89
N MET A 71 -6.92 -12.78 -3.84
CA MET A 71 -6.39 -13.96 -3.15
C MET A 71 -6.77 -13.94 -1.66
N PRO A 72 -7.18 -15.09 -1.07
CA PRO A 72 -7.46 -15.17 0.36
C PRO A 72 -6.28 -14.66 1.21
N GLY A 73 -6.59 -13.83 2.22
CA GLY A 73 -5.58 -13.20 3.08
C GLY A 73 -4.85 -12.01 2.45
N TYR A 74 -5.26 -11.55 1.27
CA TYR A 74 -4.85 -10.26 0.70
C TYR A 74 -5.96 -9.22 0.85
N ILE A 75 -5.54 -7.96 0.87
CA ILE A 75 -6.40 -6.79 0.83
C ILE A 75 -6.05 -5.92 -0.37
N ILE A 76 -7.03 -5.12 -0.78
CA ILE A 76 -6.79 -3.92 -1.58
C ILE A 76 -7.09 -2.72 -0.68
N PHE A 77 -6.16 -1.78 -0.55
CA PHE A 77 -6.45 -0.50 0.11
C PHE A 77 -6.18 0.67 -0.83
N GLY A 78 -6.98 1.72 -0.72
CA GLY A 78 -6.91 2.92 -1.56
C GLY A 78 -6.90 4.22 -0.76
N TRP A 79 -6.47 5.30 -1.44
CA TRP A 79 -6.32 6.66 -0.91
C TRP A 79 -6.69 7.71 -1.96
#